data_AF-A0A3C0U5E5-F1
#
_entry.id   AF-A0A3C0U5E5-F1
#
_cell.length_a   1.000
_cell.length_b   1.000
_cell.length_c   1.000
_cell.angle_alpha   90.00
_cell.angle_beta   90.00
_cell.angle_gamma   90.00
#
_symmetry.space_group_name_H-M   'P 1'
#
loop_
_entity.id
_entity.type
_entity.pdbx_description
1 polymer ?
#
loop_
_entity_poly.entity_id
_entity_poly.type
_entity_poly.pdbx_seq_one_letter_code
_entity_poly.pdbx_strand_id
1 'polypeptide(L)'
;MKKCLLALLLLSSTTLLAQSWVAKTDVPTGRHHPISFALNGKGYAITGTDSTGQPTDDAFEYNPVSNTWNVLSDFPGLARSFGIGTTANGKAYLGFGATTTSYLKDFWSFDP
;
A
#
# COMPACT_ATOMS: atom_id res chain seq x y z
N MET A 1 49.26 16.16 -30.24
CA MET A 1 47.85 15.70 -30.31
C MET A 1 47.68 14.34 -29.60
N LYS A 2 47.84 14.23 -28.27
CA LYS A 2 47.65 12.94 -27.55
C LYS A 2 47.23 13.09 -26.07
N LYS A 3 46.70 14.24 -25.65
CA LYS A 3 46.32 14.47 -24.24
C LYS A 3 44.85 14.88 -24.00
N CYS A 4 44.00 14.92 -25.03
CA CYS A 4 42.60 15.39 -24.85
C CYS A 4 41.51 14.32 -24.97
N LEU A 5 41.83 13.03 -25.13
CA LEU A 5 40.79 12.03 -25.39
C LEU A 5 40.41 11.12 -24.21
N LEU A 6 41.00 11.30 -23.03
CA LEU A 6 40.69 10.45 -21.85
C LEU A 6 39.77 11.11 -20.82
N ALA A 7 39.40 12.38 -20.99
CA ALA A 7 38.54 13.09 -20.04
C ALA A 7 37.04 13.06 -20.40
N LEU A 8 36.68 12.52 -21.58
CA LEU A 8 35.29 12.56 -22.09
C LEU A 8 34.50 11.26 -21.88
N LEU A 9 35.04 10.30 -21.14
CA LEU A 9 34.39 9.03 -20.81
C LEU A 9 34.03 8.89 -19.31
N LEU A 10 34.23 9.96 -18.52
CA LEU A 10 33.96 9.97 -17.08
C LEU A 10 32.68 10.73 -16.69
N LEU A 11 31.82 11.06 -17.65
CA LEU A 11 30.43 11.45 -17.37
C LEU A 11 29.44 10.32 -17.72
N SER A 12 29.85 9.05 -17.58
CA SER A 12 28.90 7.97 -17.36
C SER A 12 28.25 8.21 -15.99
N SER A 13 27.23 9.06 -16.00
CA SER A 13 26.22 9.30 -14.98
C SER A 13 26.28 8.31 -13.83
N THR A 14 27.02 8.66 -12.79
CA THR A 14 26.66 8.23 -11.45
C THR A 14 25.41 9.01 -11.11
N THR A 15 24.24 8.54 -11.58
CA THR A 15 23.01 8.79 -10.83
C THR A 15 23.22 8.09 -9.50
N LEU A 16 23.83 8.85 -8.59
CA LEU A 16 23.95 8.55 -7.18
C LEU A 16 22.58 8.08 -6.71
N LEU A 17 22.60 7.04 -5.88
CA LEU A 17 21.48 6.34 -5.24
C LEU A 17 20.52 7.31 -4.51
N ALA A 18 19.82 8.17 -5.24
CA ALA A 18 18.83 9.07 -4.72
C ALA A 18 17.47 8.39 -4.90
N GLN A 19 16.77 8.17 -3.79
CA GLN A 19 15.36 7.79 -3.85
C GLN A 19 14.60 8.81 -4.72
N SER A 20 13.89 8.31 -5.74
CA SER A 20 12.97 9.12 -6.54
C SER A 20 11.54 8.76 -6.16
N TRP A 21 10.69 9.79 -6.06
CA TRP A 21 9.27 9.62 -5.86
C TRP A 21 8.59 9.65 -7.22
N VAL A 22 7.79 8.62 -7.51
CA VAL A 22 6.99 8.54 -8.74
C VAL A 22 5.53 8.51 -8.32
N ALA A 23 4.77 9.52 -8.75
CA ALA A 23 3.33 9.55 -8.54
C ALA A 23 2.68 8.33 -9.23
N LYS A 24 1.79 7.65 -8.50
CA LYS A 24 0.99 6.52 -8.99
C LYS A 24 -0.46 6.95 -9.11
N THR A 25 -1.28 6.11 -9.75
CA THR A 25 -2.71 6.40 -9.90
C THR A 25 -3.38 6.52 -8.53
N ASP A 26 -4.24 7.53 -8.38
CA ASP A 26 -5.00 7.74 -7.15
C ASP A 26 -5.99 6.58 -6.91
N VAL A 27 -6.15 6.21 -5.64
CA VAL A 27 -7.17 5.25 -5.21
C VAL A 27 -8.58 5.86 -5.43
N PRO A 28 -9.62 5.08 -5.80
CA PRO A 28 -10.95 5.63 -6.09
C PRO A 28 -11.56 6.47 -4.96
N THR A 29 -11.24 6.15 -3.71
CA THR A 29 -11.65 6.94 -2.55
C THR A 29 -10.55 6.91 -1.48
N GLY A 30 -10.16 8.09 -0.99
CA GLY A 30 -9.09 8.21 0.02
C GLY A 30 -9.47 7.60 1.38
N ARG A 31 -8.50 7.00 2.07
CA ARG A 31 -8.67 6.42 3.41
C ARG A 31 -7.61 6.96 4.36
N HIS A 32 -8.02 7.33 5.57
CA HIS A 32 -7.13 7.68 6.67
C HIS A 32 -6.87 6.45 7.55
N HIS A 33 -5.60 6.13 7.81
CA HIS A 33 -5.17 4.92 8.55
C HIS A 33 -5.83 3.61 8.07
N PRO A 34 -5.81 3.29 6.75
CA PRO A 34 -6.18 1.97 6.28
C PRO A 34 -5.20 0.91 6.80
N ILE A 35 -5.65 -0.33 6.85
CA ILE A 35 -4.77 -1.48 7.02
C ILE A 35 -4.20 -1.85 5.66
N SER A 36 -2.88 -1.80 5.53
CA SER A 36 -2.21 -2.04 4.24
C SER A 36 -1.21 -3.19 4.33
N PHE A 37 -1.08 -3.94 3.24
CA PHE A 37 -0.08 -4.99 3.07
C PHE A 37 0.20 -5.26 1.59
N ALA A 38 1.30 -5.96 1.30
CA ALA A 38 1.64 -6.41 -0.06
C ALA A 38 1.63 -7.93 -0.11
N LEU A 39 0.91 -8.50 -1.08
CA LEU A 39 0.75 -9.94 -1.27
C LEU A 39 0.71 -10.27 -2.76
N ASN A 40 1.37 -11.35 -3.19
CA ASN A 40 1.38 -11.82 -4.58
C ASN A 40 1.71 -10.73 -5.62
N GLY A 41 2.63 -9.81 -5.28
CA GLY A 41 3.06 -8.72 -6.16
C GLY A 41 2.08 -7.56 -6.28
N LYS A 42 1.00 -7.55 -5.49
CA LYS A 42 -0.02 -6.49 -5.46
C LYS A 42 -0.03 -5.79 -4.09
N GLY A 43 -0.51 -4.56 -4.07
CA GLY A 43 -0.76 -3.80 -2.84
C GLY A 43 -2.22 -3.91 -2.44
N TYR A 44 -2.50 -3.90 -1.14
CA TYR A 44 -3.87 -3.89 -0.61
C TYR A 44 -4.01 -2.77 0.41
N ALA A 45 -5.15 -2.09 0.37
CA ALA A 45 -5.58 -1.12 1.38
C ALA A 45 -7.00 -1.49 1.78
N ILE A 46 -7.19 -1.85 3.05
CA ILE A 46 -8.44 -2.39 3.57
C ILE A 46 -8.85 -1.55 4.78
N THR A 47 -10.14 -1.25 4.87
CA THR A 47 -10.74 -0.43 5.93
C THR A 47 -10.10 0.97 6.00
N GLY A 48 -10.20 1.63 7.15
CA GLY A 48 -9.70 2.97 7.40
C GLY A 48 -10.83 3.91 7.76
N THR A 49 -10.54 5.19 7.79
CA THR A 49 -11.51 6.23 8.11
C THR A 49 -11.79 7.07 6.88
N ASP A 50 -13.07 7.30 6.59
CA ASP A 50 -13.51 8.15 5.49
C ASP A 50 -13.38 9.65 5.84
N SER A 51 -13.78 10.53 4.92
CA SER A 51 -13.72 11.98 5.10
C SER A 51 -14.68 12.51 6.18
N THR A 52 -15.63 11.70 6.64
CA THR A 52 -16.59 12.04 7.70
C THR A 52 -16.15 11.56 9.08
N GLY A 53 -14.98 10.91 9.16
CA GLY A 53 -14.47 10.35 10.41
C GLY A 53 -15.06 8.98 10.75
N GLN A 54 -15.81 8.35 9.85
CA GLN A 54 -16.38 7.03 10.09
C GLN A 54 -15.42 5.91 9.67
N PRO A 55 -15.25 4.86 10.50
CA PRO A 55 -14.59 3.64 10.08
C PRO A 55 -15.30 3.00 8.90
N THR A 56 -14.52 2.36 8.03
CA THR A 56 -14.99 1.70 6.81
C THR A 56 -14.58 0.23 6.80
N ASP A 57 -15.20 -0.56 5.95
CA ASP A 57 -14.91 -1.98 5.70
C ASP A 57 -14.56 -2.26 4.23
N ASP A 58 -14.45 -1.23 3.40
CA ASP A 58 -14.12 -1.43 1.99
C ASP A 58 -12.67 -1.86 1.76
N ALA A 59 -12.41 -2.46 0.60
CA ALA A 59 -11.13 -3.05 0.26
C ALA A 59 -10.71 -2.69 -1.17
N PHE A 60 -9.45 -2.32 -1.31
CA PHE A 60 -8.83 -1.95 -2.58
C PHE A 60 -7.59 -2.79 -2.86
N GLU A 61 -7.41 -3.17 -4.12
CA GLU A 61 -6.22 -3.84 -4.63
C GLU A 61 -5.51 -2.93 -5.64
N TYR A 62 -4.22 -2.67 -5.43
CA TYR A 62 -3.34 -1.99 -6.37
C TYR A 62 -2.56 -3.00 -7.21
N ASN A 63 -2.70 -2.89 -8.53
CA ASN A 63 -1.86 -3.59 -9.49
C ASN A 63 -0.71 -2.67 -9.96
N PRO A 64 0.55 -2.93 -9.57
CA PRO A 64 1.69 -2.10 -9.96
C PRO A 64 2.08 -2.24 -11.43
N VAL A 65 1.67 -3.33 -12.12
CA VAL A 65 1.98 -3.56 -13.54
C VAL A 65 1.12 -2.65 -14.42
N SER A 66 -0.18 -2.59 -14.16
CA SER A 66 -1.11 -1.71 -14.88
C SER A 66 -1.19 -0.30 -14.29
N ASN A 67 -0.64 -0.10 -13.08
CA ASN A 67 -0.80 1.14 -12.30
C ASN A 67 -2.28 1.49 -12.12
N THR A 68 -3.08 0.53 -11.67
CA THR A 68 -4.53 0.68 -11.46
C THR A 68 -4.96 0.14 -10.10
N TRP A 69 -6.07 0.67 -9.61
CA TRP A 69 -6.76 0.16 -8.42
C TRP A 69 -8.02 -0.58 -8.83
N ASN A 70 -8.28 -1.71 -8.18
CA ASN A 70 -9.53 -2.47 -8.25
C ASN A 70 -10.25 -2.35 -6.90
N VAL A 71 -11.57 -2.20 -6.95
CA VAL A 71 -12.43 -2.34 -5.76
C VAL A 71 -12.70 -3.83 -5.56
N LEU A 72 -12.45 -4.33 -4.36
CA LEU A 72 -12.73 -5.72 -3.98
C LEU A 72 -14.07 -5.81 -3.24
N SER A 73 -14.47 -7.02 -2.86
CA SER A 73 -15.52 -7.20 -1.86
C SER A 73 -15.09 -6.64 -0.51
N ASP A 74 -16.05 -6.09 0.22
CA ASP A 74 -15.82 -5.53 1.54
C ASP A 74 -15.27 -6.59 2.52
N PHE A 75 -14.47 -6.11 3.46
CA PHE A 75 -13.94 -6.89 4.55
C PHE A 75 -15.08 -7.41 5.44
N PRO A 76 -15.16 -8.71 5.73
CA PRO A 76 -16.33 -9.30 6.39
C PRO A 76 -16.43 -9.02 7.91
N GLY A 77 -15.42 -8.39 8.51
CA GLY A 77 -15.46 -7.99 9.91
C GLY A 77 -16.04 -6.58 10.10
N LEU A 78 -16.10 -6.12 11.35
CA LEU A 78 -16.54 -4.75 11.63
C LEU A 78 -15.66 -3.71 10.93
N ALA A 79 -16.30 -2.68 10.37
CA ALA A 79 -15.63 -1.48 9.88
C ALA A 79 -14.70 -0.89 10.93
N ARG A 80 -13.46 -0.56 10.54
CA ARG A 80 -12.39 -0.20 11.48
C ARG A 80 -11.32 0.70 10.86
N SER A 81 -10.52 1.32 11.70
CA SER A 81 -9.26 1.98 11.30
C SER A 81 -8.17 1.71 12.33
N PHE A 82 -6.93 2.14 12.06
CA PHE A 82 -5.79 1.98 12.98
C PHE A 82 -5.44 0.52 13.32
N GLY A 83 -5.80 -0.42 12.45
CA GLY A 83 -5.39 -1.82 12.59
C GLY A 83 -3.99 -2.09 12.04
N ILE A 84 -3.58 -3.35 12.05
CA ILE A 84 -2.31 -3.79 11.46
C ILE A 84 -2.56 -4.80 10.34
N GLY A 85 -1.65 -4.81 9.37
CA GLY A 85 -1.61 -5.78 8.28
C GLY A 85 -0.19 -6.32 8.11
N THR A 86 -0.05 -7.61 7.88
CA THR A 86 1.23 -8.26 7.60
C THR A 86 1.03 -9.45 6.66
N THR A 87 2.11 -9.99 6.09
CA THR A 87 2.05 -11.17 5.24
C THR A 87 2.99 -12.25 5.74
N ALA A 88 2.53 -13.49 5.70
CA ALA A 88 3.30 -14.66 6.08
C ALA A 88 2.76 -15.90 5.37
N ASN A 89 3.65 -16.79 4.92
CA ASN A 89 3.29 -18.09 4.33
C ASN A 89 2.26 -17.99 3.18
N GLY A 90 2.41 -17.00 2.30
CA GLY A 90 1.54 -16.83 1.13
C GLY A 90 0.14 -16.28 1.43
N LYS A 91 -0.14 -15.86 2.67
CA LYS A 91 -1.38 -15.19 3.07
C LYS A 91 -1.09 -13.83 3.68
N ALA A 92 -2.09 -12.97 3.73
CA ALA A 92 -2.07 -11.79 4.57
C ALA A 92 -2.81 -12.05 5.88
N TYR A 93 -2.43 -11.31 6.91
CA TYR A 93 -3.09 -11.30 8.20
C TYR A 93 -3.34 -9.87 8.61
N LEU A 94 -4.56 -9.60 9.07
CA LEU A 94 -4.98 -8.26 9.44
C LEU A 94 -5.94 -8.28 10.63
N GLY A 95 -5.92 -7.24 11.45
CA GLY A 95 -6.83 -7.17 12.58
C GLY A 95 -6.55 -6.02 13.52
N PHE A 96 -7.08 -6.15 14.73
CA PHE A 96 -7.12 -5.10 15.74
C PHE A 96 -7.81 -3.84 15.21
N GLY A 97 -7.32 -2.66 15.61
CA GLY A 97 -7.87 -1.37 15.22
C GLY A 97 -9.05 -0.96 16.09
N ALA A 98 -9.76 0.07 15.63
CA ALA A 98 -10.84 0.69 16.36
C ALA A 98 -12.06 0.89 15.46
N THR A 99 -13.23 0.61 16.04
CA THR A 99 -14.51 1.19 15.60
C THR A 99 -14.66 2.59 16.21
N THR A 100 -15.83 3.21 16.08
CA THR A 100 -16.13 4.48 16.78
C THR A 100 -16.17 4.36 18.30
N THR A 101 -16.40 3.16 18.84
CA THR A 101 -16.67 2.96 20.29
C THR A 101 -15.84 1.87 20.95
N SER A 102 -15.05 1.11 20.20
CA SER A 102 -14.36 -0.08 20.73
C SER A 102 -13.07 -0.38 19.99
N TYR A 103 -12.07 -0.84 20.74
CA TYR A 103 -10.86 -1.49 20.21
C TYR A 103 -11.14 -2.96 19.95
N LEU A 104 -10.77 -3.42 18.76
CA LEU A 104 -11.03 -4.77 18.32
C LEU A 104 -9.85 -5.69 18.66
N LYS A 105 -10.16 -6.96 18.90
CA LYS A 105 -9.19 -8.01 19.28
C LYS A 105 -9.16 -9.18 18.30
N ASP A 106 -9.96 -9.11 17.26
CA ASP A 106 -10.04 -10.10 16.20
C ASP A 106 -8.83 -9.98 15.25
N PHE A 107 -8.51 -11.11 14.63
CA PHE A 107 -7.38 -11.24 13.71
C PHE A 107 -7.78 -12.21 12.60
N TRP A 108 -7.64 -11.76 11.37
CA TRP A 108 -8.16 -12.39 10.17
C TRP A 108 -7.02 -12.79 9.24
N SER A 109 -7.18 -13.88 8.51
CA SER A 109 -6.33 -14.21 7.37
C SER A 109 -7.04 -13.85 6.07
N PHE A 110 -6.30 -13.33 5.10
CA PHE A 110 -6.77 -13.03 3.75
C PHE A 110 -5.94 -13.82 2.73
N ASP A 111 -6.65 -14.42 1.78
CA ASP A 111 -6.11 -15.20 0.66
C ASP A 111 -6.83 -14.72 -0.61
N PRO A 112 -6.15 -13.96 -1.50
CA PRO A 112 -6.74 -13.29 -2.66
C PRO A 112 -7.05 -14.22 -3.83
#